data_AF-A0A7S1SKY8-F1
#
_entry.id   AF-A0A7S1SKY8-F1
#
_cell.length_a   1.000
_cell.length_b   1.000
_cell.length_c   1.000
_cell.angle_alpha   90.00
_cell.angle_beta   90.00
_cell.angle_gamma   90.00
#
_symmetry.space_group_name_H-M   'P 1'
#
loop_
_entity.id
_entity.type
_entity.pdbx_description
1 polymer ?
#
loop_
_entity_poly.entity_id
_entity_poly.type
_entity_poly.pdbx_seq_one_letter_code
_entity_poly.pdbx_strand_id
1 'polypeptide(L)'
;MGMPKITQGSAGASAFQQAVESELRLRYANTVPVEVLAQYIVVMFVHGNSLQEVTDSLEAFLGRENSPAFAKWLFAHVERNAREYGDGEANGAAQAMEAVLDRDAPPRSMSHRMRSSFVKVDEAPQEYAVE
;
A
#
# COMPACT_ATOMS: atom_id res chain seq x y z
N MET A 1 10.66 5.70 -12.95
CA MET A 1 9.55 5.78 -11.99
C MET A 1 10.14 6.22 -10.67
N GLY A 2 9.55 7.20 -9.98
CA GLY A 2 10.01 7.61 -8.65
C GLY A 2 9.46 6.66 -7.61
N MET A 3 10.26 6.32 -6.58
CA MET A 3 9.78 5.50 -5.47
C MET A 3 8.64 6.23 -4.74
N PRO A 4 7.60 5.51 -4.29
CA PRO A 4 6.52 6.12 -3.52
C PRO A 4 7.09 6.70 -2.23
N LYS A 5 6.66 7.92 -1.89
CA LYS A 5 7.07 8.58 -0.65
C LYS A 5 6.27 7.97 0.51
N ILE A 6 6.97 7.25 1.39
CA ILE A 6 6.39 6.74 2.63
C ILE A 6 6.50 7.83 3.69
N THR A 7 5.39 8.14 4.35
CA THR A 7 5.33 9.14 5.43
C THR A 7 5.34 8.44 6.78
N GLN A 8 6.26 8.81 7.68
CA GLN A 8 6.33 8.20 9.01
C GLN A 8 5.02 8.40 9.79
N GLY A 9 4.54 7.33 10.43
CA GLY A 9 3.29 7.35 11.19
C GLY A 9 2.03 7.30 10.34
N SER A 10 2.12 7.17 9.01
CA SER A 10 0.96 6.97 8.15
C SER A 10 0.46 5.52 8.20
N ALA A 11 -0.77 5.31 7.73
CA ALA A 11 -1.32 3.98 7.52
C ALA A 11 -0.47 3.15 6.54
N GLY A 12 0.07 3.80 5.50
CA GLY A 12 0.98 3.17 4.52
C GLY A 12 2.30 2.72 5.15
N ALA A 13 2.90 3.52 6.03
CA ALA A 13 4.10 3.13 6.77
C ALA A 13 3.84 1.93 7.71
N SER A 14 2.67 1.91 8.35
CA SER A 14 2.28 0.79 9.23
C SER A 14 2.04 -0.50 8.44
N ALA A 15 1.37 -0.41 7.28
CA ALA A 15 1.15 -1.54 6.39
C ALA A 15 2.47 -2.07 5.81
N PHE A 16 3.39 -1.17 5.45
CA PHE A 16 4.73 -1.56 5.01
C PHE A 16 5.52 -2.25 6.12
N GLN A 17 5.47 -1.74 7.36
CA GLN A 17 6.10 -2.38 8.51
C GLN A 17 5.61 -3.83 8.68
N GLN A 18 4.30 -4.04 8.69
CA GLN A 18 3.71 -5.38 8.85
C GLN A 18 4.13 -6.35 7.73
N ALA A 19 4.21 -5.87 6.49
CA ALA A 19 4.68 -6.67 5.37
C ALA A 19 6.15 -7.07 5.54
N VAL A 20 7.00 -6.14 5.99
CA VAL A 20 8.41 -6.39 6.26
C VAL A 20 8.58 -7.36 7.43
N GLU A 21 7.83 -7.20 8.52
CA GLU A 21 7.85 -8.13 9.66
C GLU A 21 7.47 -9.55 9.24
N SER A 22 6.45 -9.68 8.40
CA SER A 22 5.99 -10.98 7.90
C SER A 22 7.07 -11.66 7.07
N GLU A 23 7.73 -10.93 6.18
CA GLU A 23 8.80 -11.48 5.33
C GLU A 23 10.07 -11.80 6.16
N LEU A 24 10.41 -10.96 7.14
CA LEU A 24 11.52 -11.23 8.06
C LEU A 24 11.25 -12.47 8.93
N ARG A 25 10.03 -12.65 9.43
CA ARG A 25 9.63 -13.86 10.16
C ARG A 25 9.68 -15.09 9.27
N LEU A 26 9.23 -14.99 8.02
CA LEU A 26 9.25 -16.12 7.09
C LEU A 26 10.68 -16.60 6.78
N ARG A 27 11.61 -15.66 6.59
CA ARG A 27 12.96 -15.97 6.10
C ARG A 27 14.03 -16.07 7.19
N TYR A 28 13.85 -15.37 8.31
CA TYR A 28 14.91 -15.17 9.32
C TYR A 28 14.43 -15.30 10.77
N ALA A 29 13.29 -15.97 10.99
CA ALA A 29 12.46 -16.08 12.22
C ALA A 29 13.13 -15.98 13.60
N ASN A 30 14.42 -16.31 13.74
CA ASN A 30 15.12 -16.40 15.02
C ASN A 30 16.49 -15.67 15.07
N THR A 31 16.83 -14.85 14.08
CA THR A 31 18.19 -14.26 13.99
C THR A 31 18.27 -12.85 14.57
N VAL A 32 17.16 -12.11 14.53
CA VAL A 32 17.10 -10.68 14.87
C VAL A 32 15.75 -10.32 15.48
N PRO A 33 15.67 -9.28 16.33
CA PRO A 33 14.40 -8.73 16.79
C PRO A 33 13.63 -8.14 15.60
N VAL A 34 12.72 -8.92 15.04
CA VAL A 34 12.04 -8.63 13.77
C VAL A 34 11.28 -7.30 13.81
N GLU A 35 10.61 -7.01 14.92
CA GLU A 35 9.84 -5.78 15.11
C GLU A 35 10.73 -4.53 15.00
N VAL A 36 11.90 -4.55 15.65
CA VAL A 36 12.86 -3.43 15.64
C VAL A 36 13.49 -3.27 14.26
N LEU A 37 13.87 -4.38 13.62
CA LEU A 37 14.45 -4.34 12.28
C LEU A 37 13.44 -3.84 11.24
N ALA A 38 12.19 -4.26 11.32
CA ALA A 38 11.14 -3.78 10.43
C ALA A 38 10.91 -2.28 10.59
N GLN A 39 10.83 -1.77 11.82
CA GLN A 39 10.71 -0.33 12.08
C GLN A 39 11.91 0.45 11.52
N TYR A 40 13.13 -0.05 11.72
CA TYR A 40 14.34 0.54 11.16
C TYR A 40 14.29 0.63 9.62
N ILE A 41 13.82 -0.44 8.96
CA ILE A 41 13.64 -0.46 7.51
C ILE A 41 12.63 0.60 7.05
N VAL A 42 11.50 0.75 7.74
CA VAL A 42 10.52 1.79 7.39
C VAL A 42 11.14 3.18 7.47
N VAL A 43 11.92 3.47 8.52
CA VAL A 43 12.62 4.76 8.67
C VAL A 43 13.59 5.02 7.52
N MET A 44 14.35 4.01 7.08
CA MET A 44 15.24 4.15 5.92
C MET A 44 14.48 4.55 4.64
N PHE A 45 13.29 3.99 4.42
CA PHE A 45 12.46 4.33 3.26
C PHE A 45 11.80 5.71 3.38
N VAL A 46 11.41 6.13 4.60
CA VAL A 46 10.92 7.50 4.85
C VAL A 46 12.01 8.53 4.54
N HIS A 47 13.27 8.23 4.86
CA HIS A 47 14.40 9.10 4.55
C HIS A 47 14.81 9.09 3.07
N GLY A 48 14.23 8.18 2.27
CA GLY A 48 14.56 8.06 0.86
C GLY A 48 15.93 7.44 0.60
N ASN A 49 16.41 6.58 1.52
CA ASN A 49 17.68 5.89 1.35
C ASN A 49 17.69 5.07 0.06
N SER A 50 18.83 5.06 -0.63
CA SER A 50 19.02 4.29 -1.84
C SER A 50 19.16 2.78 -1.57
N LEU A 51 19.01 1.97 -2.62
CA LEU A 51 19.17 0.51 -2.52
C LEU A 51 20.53 0.13 -1.92
N GLN A 52 21.59 0.86 -2.26
CA GLN A 52 22.93 0.59 -1.75
C GLN A 52 23.02 0.85 -0.24
N GLU A 53 22.52 2.00 0.22
CA GLU A 53 22.52 2.37 1.64
C GLU A 53 21.68 1.42 2.50
N VAL A 54 20.52 1.01 1.98
CA VAL A 54 19.68 0.01 2.62
C VAL A 54 20.39 -1.35 2.67
N THR A 55 21.06 -1.75 1.59
CA THR A 55 21.79 -3.03 1.54
C THR A 55 22.91 -3.06 2.58
N ASP A 56 23.73 -2.01 2.63
CA ASP A 56 24.86 -1.88 3.57
C ASP A 56 24.37 -1.91 5.03
N SER A 57 23.32 -1.13 5.33
CA SER A 57 22.70 -1.12 6.66
C SER A 57 22.17 -2.49 7.07
N LEU A 58 21.63 -3.27 6.13
CA LEU A 58 21.09 -4.60 6.38
C LEU A 58 22.17 -5.69 6.51
N GLU A 59 23.40 -5.46 6.03
CA GLU A 59 24.49 -6.43 6.19
C GLU A 59 24.77 -6.74 7.66
N ALA A 60 24.65 -5.73 8.54
CA ALA A 60 24.86 -5.89 9.98
C ALA A 60 23.83 -6.82 10.66
N PHE A 61 22.63 -6.97 10.06
CA PHE A 61 21.52 -7.74 10.63
C PHE A 61 21.29 -9.08 9.93
N LEU A 62 21.37 -9.10 8.60
CA LEU A 62 21.05 -10.26 7.77
C LEU A 62 22.29 -10.98 7.23
N GLY A 63 23.46 -10.32 7.31
CA GLY A 63 24.70 -10.77 6.69
C GLY A 63 24.80 -10.41 5.21
N ARG A 64 26.04 -10.40 4.71
CA ARG A 64 26.40 -10.02 3.32
C ARG A 64 25.71 -10.85 2.23
N GLU A 65 25.40 -12.11 2.52
CA GLU A 65 24.79 -13.01 1.54
C GLU A 65 23.30 -12.72 1.35
N ASN A 66 22.60 -12.33 2.41
CA ASN A 66 21.14 -12.18 2.40
C ASN A 66 20.69 -10.73 2.18
N SER A 67 21.48 -9.74 2.63
CA SER A 67 21.13 -8.32 2.50
C SER A 67 20.83 -7.86 1.07
N PRO A 68 21.54 -8.29 -0.01
CA PRO A 68 21.28 -7.77 -1.35
C PRO A 68 19.96 -8.31 -1.92
N ALA A 69 19.66 -9.58 -1.64
CA ALA A 69 18.42 -10.22 -2.10
C ALA A 69 17.20 -9.62 -1.38
N PHE A 70 17.33 -9.37 -0.06
CA PHE A 70 16.26 -8.78 0.72
C PHE A 70 16.04 -7.31 0.37
N ALA A 71 17.10 -6.51 0.20
CA ALA A 71 16.99 -5.12 -0.22
C ALA A 71 16.30 -4.99 -1.60
N LYS A 72 16.65 -5.84 -2.57
CA LYS A 72 15.95 -5.89 -3.87
C LYS A 72 14.46 -6.22 -3.71
N TRP A 73 14.14 -7.17 -2.83
CA TRP A 73 12.74 -7.50 -2.54
C TRP A 73 12.00 -6.30 -1.94
N LEU A 74 12.60 -5.58 -0.99
CA LEU A 74 11.99 -4.39 -0.38
C LEU A 74 11.62 -3.34 -1.43
N PHE A 75 12.57 -2.99 -2.31
CA PHE A 75 12.35 -1.98 -3.35
C PHE A 75 11.26 -2.43 -4.34
N ALA A 76 11.35 -3.67 -4.83
CA ALA A 76 10.33 -4.22 -5.73
C ALA A 76 8.95 -4.31 -5.05
N HIS A 77 8.90 -4.64 -3.77
CA HIS A 77 7.66 -4.73 -3.00
C HIS A 77 7.02 -3.36 -2.80
N VAL A 78 7.81 -2.35 -2.49
CA VAL A 78 7.34 -0.96 -2.37
C VAL A 78 6.85 -0.43 -3.72
N GLU A 79 7.53 -0.72 -4.83
CA GLU A 79 7.06 -0.33 -6.17
C GLU A 79 5.75 -1.01 -6.56
N ARG A 80 5.61 -2.32 -6.30
CA ARG A 80 4.36 -3.06 -6.60
C ARG A 80 3.17 -2.56 -5.79
N ASN A 81 3.41 -2.16 -4.55
CA ASN A 81 2.36 -1.74 -3.61
C ASN A 81 2.40 -0.23 -3.37
N ALA A 82 2.90 0.55 -4.34
CA ALA A 82 3.05 1.99 -4.23
C ALA A 82 1.73 2.72 -3.90
N ARG A 83 0.60 2.16 -4.32
CA ARG A 83 -0.74 2.65 -4.00
C ARG A 83 -1.16 2.43 -2.55
N GLU A 84 -0.64 1.39 -1.91
CA GLU A 84 -0.98 1.03 -0.54
C GLU A 84 -0.08 1.76 0.47
N TYR A 85 1.18 2.03 0.09
CA TYR A 85 2.17 2.65 0.98
C TYR A 85 2.33 4.16 0.76
N GLY A 86 2.02 4.65 -0.43
CA GLY A 86 2.11 6.06 -0.76
C GLY A 86 0.96 6.86 -0.14
N ASP A 87 1.28 7.98 0.49
CA ASP A 87 0.32 8.99 0.91
C ASP A 87 -0.16 9.75 -0.36
N GLY A 88 -1.04 9.10 -1.13
CA GLY A 88 -1.86 9.73 -2.15
C GLY A 88 -1.16 10.65 -3.16
N GLU A 89 -0.31 10.12 -4.03
CA GLU A 89 -0.30 10.58 -5.42
C GLU A 89 -0.46 9.36 -6.33
N ALA A 90 -1.72 9.12 -6.70
CA ALA A 90 -2.10 8.17 -7.72
C ALA A 90 -1.56 8.61 -9.08
N ASN A 91 -0.29 8.35 -9.38
CA ASN A 91 0.23 8.52 -10.73
C ASN A 91 0.03 7.24 -11.56
N GLY A 92 -1.21 7.06 -12.02
CA GLY A 92 -1.52 6.69 -13.40
C GLY A 92 -0.86 5.46 -14.06
N ALA A 93 -0.95 4.25 -13.48
CA ALA A 93 -0.55 3.03 -14.21
C ALA A 93 -1.42 1.79 -13.95
N ALA A 94 -2.75 1.94 -13.81
CA ALA A 94 -3.67 0.79 -13.89
C ALA A 94 -4.94 1.08 -14.70
N GLN A 95 -4.80 1.82 -15.80
CA GLN A 95 -5.81 1.89 -16.87
C GLN A 95 -5.10 1.75 -18.21
N ALA A 96 -4.52 0.59 -18.49
CA ALA A 96 -4.00 0.28 -19.82
C ALA A 96 -4.05 -1.22 -20.13
N MET A 97 -5.00 -1.95 -19.56
CA MET A 97 -5.40 -3.26 -20.07
C MET A 97 -6.92 -3.35 -19.86
N GLU A 98 -7.65 -3.79 -20.88
CA GLU A 98 -9.12 -3.92 -20.94
C GLU A 98 -9.91 -2.69 -21.45
N ALA A 99 -9.60 -2.24 -22.67
CA ALA A 99 -10.62 -1.67 -23.57
C ALA A 99 -10.20 -1.90 -25.05
N VAL A 100 -9.89 -3.14 -25.40
CA VAL A 100 -9.85 -3.59 -26.80
C VAL A 100 -10.85 -4.73 -26.93
N LEU A 101 -12.12 -4.37 -27.09
CA LEU A 101 -13.18 -5.14 -27.72
C LEU A 101 -14.43 -4.27 -27.61
N ASP A 102 -14.70 -3.47 -28.64
CA ASP A 102 -16.00 -3.40 -29.33
C ASP A 102 -16.03 -2.14 -30.22
N ARG A 103 -15.46 -2.25 -31.42
CA ARG A 103 -15.86 -1.42 -32.57
C ARG A 103 -16.88 -2.26 -33.33
N ASP A 104 -18.17 -2.07 -33.08
CA ASP A 104 -19.20 -1.82 -34.10
C ASP A 104 -20.62 -1.81 -33.48
N ALA A 105 -21.13 -0.64 -33.08
CA ALA A 105 -22.57 -0.46 -32.86
C ALA A 105 -22.98 1.01 -33.08
N PRO A 106 -23.99 1.29 -33.94
CA PRO A 106 -24.41 2.65 -34.26
C PRO A 106 -25.21 3.31 -33.11
N PRO A 107 -25.18 4.65 -33.01
CA PRO A 107 -25.88 5.38 -31.96
C PRO A 107 -27.39 5.36 -32.22
N ARG A 108 -28.17 4.72 -31.33
CA ARG A 108 -29.62 4.91 -31.30
C ARG A 108 -30.00 5.95 -30.27
N SER A 109 -30.52 7.03 -30.83
CA SER A 109 -31.08 8.22 -30.18
C SER A 109 -32.32 7.93 -29.34
N MET A 110 -32.48 8.73 -28.27
CA MET A 110 -33.70 9.21 -27.60
C MET A 110 -34.82 8.21 -27.22
N SER A 111 -35.07 8.11 -25.90
CA SER A 111 -36.31 8.59 -25.24
C SER A 111 -36.25 8.25 -23.74
N HIS A 112 -36.17 9.25 -22.85
CA HIS A 112 -37.34 9.75 -22.11
C HIS A 112 -38.08 8.65 -21.33
N ARG A 113 -37.94 8.64 -19.99
CA ARG A 113 -38.99 9.09 -19.04
C ARG A 113 -38.70 8.58 -17.62
N MET A 114 -38.61 9.55 -16.69
CA MET A 114 -38.97 9.53 -15.27
C MET A 114 -39.17 8.18 -14.56
N ARG A 115 -38.53 8.03 -13.39
CA ARG A 115 -39.29 8.06 -12.12
C ARG A 115 -38.39 8.23 -10.89
N SER A 116 -38.61 9.35 -10.19
CA SER A 116 -38.25 9.55 -8.79
C SER A 116 -38.94 8.54 -7.88
N SER A 117 -38.27 8.18 -6.79
CA SER A 117 -38.79 7.92 -5.43
C SER A 117 -37.54 7.65 -4.57
N PHE A 118 -36.90 8.64 -3.94
CA PHE A 118 -37.30 9.31 -2.70
C PHE A 118 -38.01 8.38 -1.70
N VAL A 119 -37.25 7.83 -0.76
CA VAL A 119 -37.76 7.56 0.59
C VAL A 119 -36.70 8.04 1.58
N LYS A 120 -37.07 9.08 2.33
CA LYS A 120 -36.49 9.44 3.62
C LYS A 120 -37.20 8.60 4.67
N VAL A 121 -36.47 7.98 5.58
CA VAL A 121 -36.93 7.52 6.90
C VAL A 121 -35.77 7.82 7.83
N ASP A 122 -35.73 8.98 8.47
CA ASP A 122 -36.47 9.41 9.68
C ASP A 122 -35.83 8.87 10.97
N GLU A 123 -35.06 9.79 11.55
CA GLU A 123 -34.79 10.09 12.95
C GLU A 123 -35.66 9.38 14.02
N ALA A 124 -35.01 8.87 15.06
CA ALA A 124 -35.55 8.87 16.42
C ALA A 124 -34.40 8.95 17.44
N PRO A 125 -34.35 9.97 18.31
CA PRO A 125 -33.60 9.96 19.56
C PRO A 125 -34.48 9.53 20.75
N GLN A 126 -33.86 9.46 21.93
CA GLN A 126 -34.40 9.22 23.30
C GLN A 126 -34.33 7.77 23.80
N GLU A 127 -33.38 7.50 24.71
CA GLU A 127 -33.45 7.65 26.19
C GLU A 127 -34.27 6.53 26.84
N TYR A 128 -33.62 5.69 27.64
CA TYR A 128 -34.18 5.17 28.89
C TYR A 128 -33.05 4.88 29.89
N ALA A 129 -33.20 5.48 31.06
CA ALA A 129 -32.41 5.30 32.27
C ALA A 129 -32.75 3.96 32.98
N VAL A 130 -32.29 3.86 34.24
CA VAL A 130 -32.41 2.79 35.27
C VAL A 130 -31.52 1.56 35.07
N GLU A 131 -30.72 1.11 36.05
CA GLU A 131 -30.81 1.20 37.52
C GLU A 131 -29.44 1.36 38.18
#